data_AF-K1PHW4-F1
#
_entry.id   AF-K1PHW4-F1
#
_cell.length_a   1.000
_cell.length_b   1.000
_cell.length_c   1.000
_cell.angle_alpha   90.00
_cell.angle_beta   90.00
_cell.angle_gamma   90.00
#
_symmetry.space_group_name_H-M   'P 1'
#
loop_
_entity.id
_entity.type
_entity.pdbx_description
1 polymer ?
#
loop_
_entity_poly.entity_id
_entity_poly.type
_entity_poly.pdbx_seq_one_letter_code
_entity_poly.pdbx_strand_id
1 'polypeptide(L)'
;MVMDSIVSRHARPSVPYLTFKRPPAIFFNLTRNKMISLVVLFVAVFSVEAKHLVYRDCNSSPNKIAHVTSAHLNPFPVVVPGDLTGDIVVQAPRLVEGNHYKLDVHIQKHALFWITVPCISNVGSCSYNLCDLLGPNTTECAPQLKSQNLPCHCPFQPGTYTLQPATFKVPEMSGIWSWLASGDYRVDAKITDTNTGEEVACYHVEVSATQPPCSGFLCNIFG
;
A
#
# COMPACT_ATOMS: atom_id res chain seq x y z
N MET A 1 67.12 41.78 26.82
CA MET A 1 65.79 41.12 26.68
C MET A 1 65.97 40.02 25.65
N VAL A 2 65.77 38.72 25.85
CA VAL A 2 65.35 37.85 26.96
C VAL A 2 65.83 36.44 26.53
N MET A 3 66.15 35.61 27.53
CA MET A 3 66.25 34.13 27.60
C MET A 3 66.43 33.30 26.32
N ASP A 4 67.48 32.48 26.19
CA ASP A 4 67.73 31.20 26.91
C ASP A 4 66.64 30.12 26.80
N SER A 5 66.97 29.11 25.98
CA SER A 5 67.22 27.73 26.41
C SER A 5 66.07 26.74 26.68
N ILE A 6 66.43 25.48 26.38
CA ILE A 6 65.98 24.21 26.97
C ILE A 6 64.92 23.40 26.21
N VAL A 7 65.48 22.44 25.46
CA VAL A 7 65.04 21.04 25.28
C VAL A 7 64.29 20.51 26.51
N SER A 8 63.03 20.14 26.34
CA SER A 8 62.32 19.28 27.31
C SER A 8 61.81 18.03 26.60
N ARG A 9 62.50 16.91 26.88
CA ARG A 9 62.05 15.55 26.54
C ARG A 9 60.90 15.21 27.47
N HIS A 10 59.67 15.20 26.96
CA HIS A 10 58.59 14.54 27.67
C HIS A 10 58.64 13.03 27.42
N ALA A 11 59.10 12.32 28.46
CA ALA A 11 58.94 10.89 28.62
C ALA A 11 57.45 10.54 28.59
N ARG A 12 57.04 9.66 27.68
CA ARG A 12 55.70 9.06 27.72
C ARG A 12 55.69 8.02 28.84
N PRO A 13 54.68 8.02 29.72
CA PRO A 13 54.51 6.95 30.70
C PRO A 13 54.19 5.64 29.97
N SER A 14 54.85 4.58 30.40
CA SER A 14 54.59 3.19 30.00
C SER A 14 53.17 2.80 30.42
N VAL A 15 52.30 2.61 29.44
CA VAL A 15 50.96 2.02 29.64
C VAL A 15 51.15 0.54 29.98
N PRO A 16 50.61 0.03 31.10
CA PRO A 16 50.67 -1.38 31.41
C PRO A 16 49.85 -2.17 30.38
N TYR A 17 50.46 -3.19 29.80
CA TYR A 17 49.77 -4.17 28.96
C TYR A 17 48.69 -4.85 29.80
N LEU A 18 47.43 -4.48 29.58
CA LEU A 18 46.28 -5.28 29.98
C LEU A 18 46.29 -6.55 29.11
N THR A 19 46.76 -7.64 29.69
CA THR A 19 46.60 -8.98 29.11
C THR A 19 45.12 -9.32 29.09
N PHE A 20 44.49 -9.14 27.93
CA PHE A 20 43.12 -9.57 27.68
C PHE A 20 43.09 -11.10 27.74
N LYS A 21 42.74 -11.64 28.90
CA LYS A 21 42.52 -13.07 29.10
C LYS A 21 41.30 -13.46 28.27
N ARG A 22 41.53 -14.06 27.09
CA ARG A 22 40.46 -14.60 26.24
C ARG A 22 39.57 -15.50 27.10
N PRO A 23 38.24 -15.31 27.09
CA PRO A 23 37.35 -16.25 27.75
C PRO A 23 37.59 -17.64 27.16
N PRO A 24 37.42 -18.71 27.96
CA PRO A 24 37.55 -20.07 27.43
C PRO A 24 36.63 -20.20 26.23
N ALA A 25 37.17 -20.67 25.11
CA ALA A 25 36.38 -21.05 23.96
C ALA A 25 35.47 -22.20 24.42
N ILE A 26 34.21 -21.87 24.75
CA ILE A 26 33.17 -22.86 24.93
C ILE A 26 32.89 -23.36 23.52
N PHE A 27 33.63 -24.39 23.11
CA PHE A 27 33.31 -25.19 21.93
C PHE A 27 31.99 -25.90 22.23
N PHE A 28 30.88 -25.21 21.94
CA PHE A 28 29.60 -25.86 21.74
C PHE A 28 29.80 -26.82 20.57
N ASN A 29 29.96 -28.11 20.87
CA ASN A 29 29.90 -29.19 19.90
C ASN A 29 28.45 -29.30 19.39
N LEU A 30 28.07 -28.35 18.54
CA LEU A 30 26.84 -28.41 17.75
C LEU A 30 27.13 -29.40 16.62
N THR A 31 26.69 -30.63 16.80
CA THR A 31 26.69 -31.63 15.73
C THR A 31 25.97 -31.06 14.50
N ARG A 32 26.42 -31.43 13.30
CA ARG A 32 25.87 -30.99 12.00
C ARG A 32 24.33 -30.98 11.97
N ASN A 33 23.70 -31.94 12.65
CA ASN A 33 22.24 -32.06 12.75
C ASN A 33 21.57 -30.95 13.59
N LYS A 34 22.23 -30.43 14.63
CA LYS A 34 21.72 -29.32 15.46
C LYS A 34 21.86 -27.96 14.77
N MET A 35 22.93 -27.76 14.00
CA MET A 35 23.11 -26.60 13.12
C MET A 35 22.05 -26.57 12.01
N ILE A 36 21.80 -27.70 11.33
CA ILE A 36 20.74 -27.82 10.32
C ILE A 36 19.37 -27.53 10.95
N SER A 37 19.07 -28.09 12.13
CA SER A 37 17.79 -27.87 12.81
C SER A 37 17.56 -26.41 13.20
N LEU A 38 18.60 -25.71 13.68
CA LEU A 38 18.52 -24.29 14.01
C LEU A 38 18.36 -23.42 12.76
N VAL A 39 19.05 -23.74 11.66
CA VAL A 39 18.90 -23.05 10.37
C VAL A 39 17.52 -23.28 9.79
N VAL A 40 16.95 -24.49 9.87
CA VAL A 40 15.58 -24.77 9.44
C VAL A 40 14.57 -24.01 10.29
N LEU A 41 14.75 -23.94 11.61
CA LEU A 41 13.89 -23.13 12.48
C LEU A 41 14.01 -21.64 12.17
N PHE A 42 15.22 -21.14 11.93
CA PHE A 42 15.46 -19.75 11.58
C PHE A 42 14.84 -19.45 10.20
N VAL A 43 15.11 -20.24 9.16
CA VAL A 43 14.50 -20.06 7.83
C VAL A 43 12.97 -20.14 7.89
N ALA A 44 12.39 -21.05 8.67
CA ALA A 44 10.94 -21.14 8.84
C ALA A 44 10.32 -19.95 9.58
N VAL A 45 11.06 -19.28 10.48
CA VAL A 45 10.61 -18.09 11.21
C VAL A 45 10.76 -16.81 10.38
N PHE A 46 11.69 -16.77 9.42
CA PHE A 46 12.04 -15.56 8.67
C PHE A 46 11.32 -15.36 7.33
N SER A 47 10.41 -16.25 6.90
CA SER A 47 9.72 -16.13 5.61
C SER A 47 8.31 -15.52 5.66
N VAL A 48 7.95 -14.81 6.72
CA VAL A 48 6.68 -14.04 6.73
C VAL A 48 6.85 -12.85 5.78
N GLU A 49 6.46 -13.02 4.53
CA GLU A 49 6.37 -11.93 3.56
C GLU A 49 5.25 -11.00 4.01
N ALA A 50 5.63 -9.82 4.52
CA ALA A 50 4.67 -8.79 4.86
C ALA A 50 4.00 -8.34 3.56
N LYS A 51 2.74 -8.75 3.36
CA LYS A 51 1.94 -8.25 2.26
C LYS A 51 1.78 -6.74 2.45
N HIS A 52 1.89 -5.98 1.37
CA HIS A 52 1.73 -4.53 1.35
C HIS A 52 0.96 -4.10 0.10
N LEU A 53 0.42 -2.89 0.13
CA LEU A 53 -0.21 -2.29 -1.03
C LEU A 53 0.84 -2.08 -2.12
N VAL A 54 0.58 -2.62 -3.31
CA VAL A 54 1.39 -2.33 -4.49
C VAL A 54 0.56 -1.44 -5.40
N TYR A 55 1.12 -0.31 -5.84
CA TYR A 55 0.52 0.52 -6.89
C TYR A 55 1.59 0.88 -7.93
N ARG A 56 1.21 0.89 -9.21
CA ARG A 56 2.10 1.22 -10.32
C ARG A 56 1.35 2.08 -11.34
N ASP A 57 1.99 3.14 -11.81
CA ASP A 57 1.52 3.89 -12.97
C ASP A 57 1.89 3.09 -14.24
N CYS A 58 0.87 2.61 -14.96
CA CYS A 58 1.05 1.83 -16.19
C CYS A 58 0.91 2.68 -17.46
N ASN A 59 0.60 3.96 -17.33
CA ASN A 59 0.48 4.84 -18.47
C ASN A 59 1.87 5.41 -18.82
N SER A 60 2.18 5.58 -20.09
CA SER A 60 3.44 6.21 -20.53
C SER A 60 3.20 7.48 -21.36
N SER A 61 1.96 7.95 -21.45
CA SER A 61 1.62 9.13 -22.22
C SER A 61 2.20 10.40 -21.56
N PRO A 62 2.69 11.38 -22.35
CA PRO A 62 2.99 12.72 -21.88
C PRO A 62 1.73 13.55 -21.55
N ASN A 63 0.55 13.07 -21.95
CA ASN A 63 -0.75 13.71 -21.75
C ASN A 63 -1.52 13.21 -20.52
N LYS A 64 -0.81 12.64 -19.55
CA LYS A 64 -1.41 12.19 -18.30
C LYS A 64 -2.19 13.30 -17.61
N ILE A 65 -3.38 12.97 -17.12
CA ILE A 65 -4.23 13.90 -16.38
C ILE A 65 -4.08 13.74 -14.86
N ALA A 66 -3.48 12.65 -14.40
CA ALA A 66 -3.24 12.37 -12.99
C ALA A 66 -1.97 11.55 -12.82
N HIS A 67 -1.23 11.87 -11.77
CA HIS A 67 -0.06 11.13 -11.28
C HIS A 67 -0.22 10.88 -9.78
N VAL A 68 -0.32 9.62 -9.37
CA VAL A 68 -0.29 9.25 -7.95
C VAL A 68 1.15 9.31 -7.46
N THR A 69 1.43 10.22 -6.53
CA THR A 69 2.76 10.40 -5.93
C THR A 69 2.99 9.44 -4.77
N SER A 70 1.96 9.20 -3.97
CA SER A 70 1.99 8.27 -2.85
C SER A 70 0.59 7.82 -2.50
N ALA A 71 0.47 6.57 -2.04
CA ALA A 71 -0.77 6.01 -1.51
C ALA A 71 -0.43 5.03 -0.39
N HIS A 72 -1.14 5.12 0.72
CA HIS A 72 -0.97 4.21 1.85
C HIS A 72 -2.33 3.76 2.37
N LEU A 73 -2.35 2.54 2.92
CA LEU A 73 -3.53 1.91 3.52
C LEU A 73 -3.15 1.23 4.82
N ASN A 74 -4.01 1.36 5.82
CA ASN A 74 -3.87 0.72 7.12
C ASN A 74 -5.25 0.35 7.69
N PRO A 75 -5.46 -0.88 8.19
CA PRO A 75 -4.51 -1.99 8.24
C PRO A 75 -4.25 -2.61 6.87
N PHE A 76 -3.12 -3.31 6.75
CA PHE A 76 -2.84 -4.18 5.61
C PHE A 76 -2.49 -5.60 6.13
N PRO A 77 -3.10 -6.69 5.62
CA PRO A 77 -4.21 -6.72 4.66
C PRO A 77 -5.46 -5.97 5.14
N VAL A 78 -6.28 -5.50 4.19
CA VAL A 78 -7.53 -4.78 4.48
C VAL A 78 -8.49 -5.71 5.21
N VAL A 79 -9.09 -5.26 6.30
CA VAL A 79 -10.06 -6.07 7.07
C VAL A 79 -11.48 -5.78 6.60
N VAL A 80 -12.23 -6.83 6.26
CA VAL A 80 -13.60 -6.74 5.72
C VAL A 80 -14.58 -7.58 6.55
N PRO A 81 -15.66 -6.99 7.10
CA PRO A 81 -15.90 -5.55 7.24
C PRO A 81 -14.92 -4.92 8.25
N GLY A 82 -14.69 -3.61 8.15
CA GLY A 82 -13.80 -2.93 9.08
C GLY A 82 -13.47 -1.49 8.73
N ASP A 83 -12.57 -0.90 9.53
CA ASP A 83 -12.09 0.46 9.35
C ASP A 83 -10.80 0.43 8.55
N LEU A 84 -10.74 1.24 7.50
CA LEU A 84 -9.59 1.39 6.63
C LEU A 84 -9.17 2.85 6.62
N THR A 85 -8.01 3.15 7.17
CA THR A 85 -7.38 4.45 7.06
C THR A 85 -6.52 4.48 5.81
N GLY A 86 -6.72 5.50 4.97
CA GLY A 86 -5.90 5.73 3.79
C GLY A 86 -5.51 7.19 3.65
N ASP A 87 -4.39 7.40 2.99
CA ASP A 87 -3.91 8.70 2.53
C ASP A 87 -3.39 8.57 1.10
N ILE A 88 -3.54 9.64 0.32
CA ILE A 88 -3.13 9.67 -1.07
C ILE A 88 -2.72 11.09 -1.49
N VAL A 89 -1.67 11.18 -2.30
CA VAL A 89 -1.24 12.41 -2.97
C VAL A 89 -1.35 12.19 -4.46
N VAL A 90 -2.14 13.03 -5.13
CA VAL A 90 -2.36 13.00 -6.57
C VAL A 90 -1.98 14.35 -7.16
N GLN A 91 -1.10 14.34 -8.14
CA GLN A 91 -0.78 15.51 -8.95
C GLN A 91 -1.60 15.46 -10.25
N ALA A 92 -2.45 16.46 -10.47
CA ALA A 92 -3.21 16.64 -11.69
C ALA A 92 -2.57 17.78 -12.50
N PRO A 93 -1.76 17.50 -13.53
CA PRO A 93 -1.07 18.55 -14.30
C PRO A 93 -1.99 19.29 -15.29
N ARG A 94 -3.23 18.80 -15.48
CA ARG A 94 -4.18 19.29 -16.50
C ARG A 94 -5.58 19.42 -15.89
N LEU A 95 -6.38 20.27 -16.51
CA LEU A 95 -7.80 20.41 -16.20
C LEU A 95 -8.53 19.13 -16.59
N VAL A 96 -9.33 18.59 -15.68
CA VAL A 96 -10.23 17.45 -15.95
C VAL A 96 -11.66 17.95 -15.87
N GLU A 97 -12.32 18.07 -17.02
CA GLU A 97 -13.68 18.56 -17.13
C GLU A 97 -14.50 17.82 -18.20
N GLY A 98 -15.82 17.93 -18.11
CA GLY A 98 -16.74 17.35 -19.09
C GLY A 98 -16.86 15.81 -19.03
N ASN A 99 -17.78 15.29 -19.84
CA ASN A 99 -18.20 13.89 -19.78
C ASN A 99 -17.54 13.01 -20.84
N HIS A 100 -16.24 13.23 -21.11
CA HIS A 100 -15.51 12.47 -22.13
C HIS A 100 -14.38 11.59 -21.57
N TYR A 101 -14.13 11.63 -20.26
CA TYR A 101 -13.18 10.74 -19.61
C TYR A 101 -13.85 9.43 -19.19
N LYS A 102 -13.57 8.35 -19.93
CA LYS A 102 -14.08 7.00 -19.63
C LYS A 102 -13.09 6.28 -18.72
N LEU A 103 -13.55 5.89 -17.53
CA LEU A 103 -12.83 5.06 -16.56
C LEU A 103 -13.22 3.59 -16.75
N ASP A 104 -12.32 2.77 -17.25
CA ASP A 104 -12.46 1.31 -17.28
C ASP A 104 -11.76 0.72 -16.05
N VAL A 105 -12.52 -0.01 -15.22
CA VAL A 105 -11.99 -0.73 -14.05
C VAL A 105 -12.00 -2.22 -14.35
N HIS A 106 -10.88 -2.89 -14.16
CA HIS A 106 -10.76 -4.34 -14.27
C HIS A 106 -10.24 -4.91 -12.96
N ILE A 107 -11.06 -5.73 -12.29
CA ILE A 107 -10.74 -6.33 -11.00
C ILE A 107 -10.61 -7.84 -11.20
N GLN A 108 -9.50 -8.40 -10.73
CA GLN A 108 -9.28 -9.84 -10.66
C GLN A 108 -9.07 -10.26 -9.21
N LYS A 109 -9.68 -11.38 -8.84
CA LYS A 109 -9.45 -12.06 -7.56
C LYS A 109 -8.65 -13.33 -7.80
N HIS A 110 -7.64 -13.57 -6.98
CA HIS A 110 -6.92 -14.83 -6.96
C HIS A 110 -7.72 -15.92 -6.23
N ALA A 111 -7.95 -17.04 -6.90
CA ALA A 111 -8.46 -18.29 -6.33
C ALA A 111 -7.51 -19.44 -6.72
N LEU A 112 -7.97 -20.40 -7.52
CA LEU A 112 -7.08 -21.37 -8.20
C LEU A 112 -6.28 -20.71 -9.35
N PHE A 113 -6.87 -19.67 -9.94
CA PHE A 113 -6.28 -18.79 -10.95
C PHE A 113 -6.87 -17.39 -10.74
N TRP A 114 -6.41 -16.40 -11.52
CA TRP A 114 -6.97 -15.05 -11.50
C TRP A 114 -8.34 -15.03 -12.18
N ILE A 115 -9.40 -14.76 -11.42
CA ILE A 115 -10.78 -14.72 -11.89
C ILE A 115 -11.23 -13.27 -11.95
N THR A 116 -11.75 -12.83 -13.10
CA THR A 116 -12.34 -11.49 -13.24
C THR A 116 -13.61 -11.37 -12.41
N VAL A 117 -13.68 -10.31 -11.59
CA VAL A 117 -14.88 -9.93 -10.86
C VAL A 117 -15.85 -9.28 -11.85
N PRO A 118 -17.06 -9.80 -12.05
CA PRO A 118 -18.00 -9.27 -13.04
C PRO A 118 -18.49 -7.87 -12.66
N CYS A 119 -18.94 -7.11 -13.66
CA CYS A 119 -19.70 -5.88 -13.44
C CYS A 119 -21.17 -6.23 -13.14
N ILE A 120 -21.64 -5.93 -11.93
CA ILE A 120 -23.03 -6.17 -11.55
C ILE A 120 -23.54 -4.95 -10.79
N SER A 121 -24.62 -4.34 -11.29
CA SER A 121 -25.23 -3.13 -10.72
C SER A 121 -24.22 -1.99 -10.48
N ASN A 122 -23.33 -1.72 -11.46
CA ASN A 122 -22.27 -0.71 -11.37
C ASN A 122 -21.24 -0.95 -10.26
N VAL A 123 -21.00 -2.22 -9.91
CA VAL A 123 -19.95 -2.65 -8.97
C VAL A 123 -19.13 -3.76 -9.62
N GLY A 124 -17.80 -3.71 -9.46
CA GLY A 124 -16.87 -4.69 -10.04
C GLY A 124 -16.11 -4.14 -11.25
N SER A 125 -15.85 -5.00 -12.24
CA SER A 125 -15.11 -4.63 -13.46
C SER A 125 -15.99 -3.91 -14.49
N CYS A 126 -16.37 -2.67 -14.22
CA CYS A 126 -17.25 -1.88 -15.08
C CYS A 126 -16.51 -0.71 -15.76
N SER A 127 -17.19 -0.12 -16.74
CA SER A 127 -16.80 1.16 -17.35
C SER A 127 -17.72 2.27 -16.86
N TYR A 128 -17.12 3.38 -16.44
CA TYR A 128 -17.80 4.55 -15.91
C TYR A 128 -17.40 5.80 -16.68
N ASN A 129 -18.24 6.82 -16.64
CA ASN A 129 -17.79 8.18 -16.93
C ASN A 129 -17.19 8.76 -15.65
N LEU A 130 -15.95 9.24 -15.71
CA LEU A 130 -15.22 9.73 -14.54
C LEU A 130 -15.98 10.86 -13.83
N CYS A 131 -16.51 11.82 -14.58
CA CYS A 131 -17.21 12.97 -14.00
C CYS A 131 -18.63 12.63 -13.55
N ASP A 132 -19.31 11.66 -14.17
CA ASP A 132 -20.62 11.22 -13.68
C ASP A 132 -20.53 10.37 -12.41
N LEU A 133 -19.47 9.55 -12.28
CA LEU A 133 -19.18 8.78 -11.06
C LEU A 133 -18.94 9.70 -9.85
N LEU A 134 -18.41 10.89 -10.13
CA LEU A 134 -18.09 11.95 -9.18
C LEU A 134 -19.14 13.08 -9.23
N GLY A 135 -20.26 12.90 -9.93
CA GLY A 135 -21.17 13.96 -10.35
C GLY A 135 -22.35 14.25 -9.40
N PRO A 136 -23.14 15.32 -9.65
CA PRO A 136 -24.10 15.93 -8.71
C PRO A 136 -25.25 15.03 -8.22
N ASN A 137 -25.40 13.82 -8.78
CA ASN A 137 -26.35 12.81 -8.32
C ASN A 137 -25.84 12.02 -7.10
N THR A 138 -24.55 12.14 -6.75
CA THR A 138 -24.06 11.81 -5.41
C THR A 138 -24.24 13.06 -4.55
N THR A 139 -25.36 13.17 -3.86
CA THR A 139 -25.77 14.42 -3.21
C THR A 139 -24.77 14.92 -2.15
N GLU A 140 -23.86 14.07 -1.67
CA GLU A 140 -22.81 14.46 -0.73
C GLU A 140 -21.47 13.82 -1.08
N CYS A 141 -20.42 14.66 -1.16
CA CYS A 141 -19.04 14.19 -1.10
C CYS A 141 -18.86 13.30 0.12
N ALA A 142 -18.02 12.27 0.01
CA ALA A 142 -17.60 11.50 1.16
C ALA A 142 -17.10 12.45 2.27
N PRO A 143 -17.54 12.28 3.54
CA PRO A 143 -17.21 13.20 4.64
C PRO A 143 -15.71 13.47 4.80
N GLN A 144 -14.88 12.48 4.45
CA GLN A 144 -13.42 12.51 4.47
C GLN A 144 -12.84 13.55 3.50
N LEU A 145 -13.46 13.72 2.33
CA LEU A 145 -13.03 14.72 1.33
C LEU A 145 -13.54 16.10 1.72
N LYS A 146 -14.81 16.17 2.17
CA LYS A 146 -15.45 17.43 2.58
C LYS A 146 -14.72 18.08 3.75
N SER A 147 -14.32 17.31 4.76
CA SER A 147 -13.60 17.82 5.94
C SER A 147 -12.21 18.37 5.62
N GLN A 148 -11.62 17.93 4.50
CA GLN A 148 -10.30 18.36 4.03
C GLN A 148 -10.38 19.35 2.86
N ASN A 149 -11.57 19.85 2.53
CA ASN A 149 -11.82 20.76 1.40
C ASN A 149 -11.31 20.22 0.04
N LEU A 150 -11.33 18.90 -0.14
CA LEU A 150 -10.97 18.29 -1.41
C LEU A 150 -12.18 18.28 -2.36
N PRO A 151 -11.99 18.64 -3.65
CA PRO A 151 -13.06 18.51 -4.62
C PRO A 151 -13.43 17.05 -4.78
N CYS A 152 -14.73 16.79 -4.92
CA CYS A 152 -15.23 15.45 -5.24
C CYS A 152 -16.11 15.46 -6.50
N HIS A 153 -16.21 16.60 -7.18
CA HIS A 153 -16.96 16.80 -8.41
C HIS A 153 -16.08 17.45 -9.47
N CYS A 154 -16.32 17.13 -10.73
CA CYS A 154 -15.73 17.87 -11.83
C CYS A 154 -16.26 19.33 -11.87
N PRO A 155 -15.47 20.29 -12.34
CA PRO A 155 -14.11 20.15 -12.88
C PRO A 155 -13.00 20.09 -11.82
N PHE A 156 -11.94 19.30 -12.09
CA PHE A 156 -10.72 19.30 -11.28
C PHE A 156 -9.66 20.20 -11.93
N GLN A 157 -9.27 21.26 -11.22
CA GLN A 157 -8.25 22.19 -11.67
C GLN A 157 -6.85 21.57 -11.63
N PRO A 158 -5.90 22.05 -12.44
CA PRO A 158 -4.51 21.64 -12.31
C PRO A 158 -3.97 21.94 -10.90
N GLY A 159 -3.30 20.98 -10.28
CA GLY A 159 -2.75 21.13 -8.94
C GLY A 159 -2.34 19.82 -8.26
N THR A 160 -1.97 19.93 -6.99
CA THR A 160 -1.69 18.77 -6.13
C THR A 160 -2.83 18.61 -5.12
N TYR A 161 -3.45 17.44 -5.12
CA TYR A 161 -4.51 17.04 -4.23
C TYR A 161 -3.97 16.06 -3.20
N THR A 162 -4.05 16.44 -1.93
CA THR A 162 -3.55 15.62 -0.82
C THR A 162 -4.69 15.27 0.12
N LEU A 163 -5.02 14.00 0.19
CA LEU A 163 -5.84 13.44 1.26
C LEU A 163 -4.93 13.01 2.40
N GLN A 164 -4.97 13.75 3.50
CA GLN A 164 -4.36 13.34 4.76
C GLN A 164 -5.08 12.11 5.32
N PRO A 165 -4.43 11.31 6.20
CA PRO A 165 -5.00 10.08 6.72
C PRO A 165 -6.45 10.22 7.15
N ALA A 166 -7.34 9.50 6.47
CA ALA A 166 -8.77 9.52 6.69
C ALA A 166 -9.31 8.10 6.78
N THR A 167 -10.24 7.87 7.71
CA THR A 167 -10.83 6.56 7.94
C THR A 167 -12.11 6.39 7.11
N PHE A 168 -12.15 5.30 6.36
CA PHE A 168 -13.27 4.82 5.57
C PHE A 168 -13.82 3.54 6.18
N LYS A 169 -15.14 3.32 6.07
CA LYS A 169 -15.77 2.06 6.47
C LYS A 169 -15.82 1.13 5.27
N VAL A 170 -15.18 -0.02 5.38
CA VAL A 170 -15.30 -1.10 4.40
C VAL A 170 -16.51 -1.95 4.77
N PRO A 171 -17.55 -1.99 3.91
CA PRO A 171 -18.80 -2.67 4.24
C PRO A 171 -18.64 -4.19 4.25
N GLU A 172 -19.59 -4.87 4.87
CA GLU A 172 -19.68 -6.33 4.82
C GLU A 172 -20.07 -6.77 3.41
N MET A 173 -19.32 -7.73 2.86
CA MET A 173 -19.62 -8.32 1.55
C MET A 173 -20.68 -9.40 1.73
N SER A 174 -21.88 -9.19 1.20
CA SER A 174 -23.02 -10.09 1.35
C SER A 174 -23.59 -10.58 0.02
N GLY A 175 -24.40 -11.63 0.08
CA GLY A 175 -25.06 -12.21 -1.10
C GLY A 175 -24.07 -12.62 -2.18
N ILE A 176 -24.28 -12.12 -3.40
CA ILE A 176 -23.47 -12.43 -4.59
C ILE A 176 -22.01 -11.98 -4.42
N TRP A 177 -21.74 -11.02 -3.53
CA TRP A 177 -20.42 -10.44 -3.31
C TRP A 177 -19.65 -11.08 -2.15
N SER A 178 -20.27 -11.97 -1.38
CA SER A 178 -19.67 -12.62 -0.20
C SER A 178 -18.30 -13.25 -0.46
N TRP A 179 -18.12 -13.85 -1.64
CA TRP A 179 -16.85 -14.42 -2.07
C TRP A 179 -15.72 -13.39 -2.23
N LEU A 180 -15.99 -12.08 -2.23
CA LEU A 180 -14.99 -11.00 -2.26
C LEU A 180 -14.53 -10.56 -0.86
N ALA A 181 -15.03 -11.15 0.22
CA ALA A 181 -14.68 -10.72 1.58
C ALA A 181 -13.20 -10.94 1.94
N SER A 182 -12.50 -11.85 1.26
CA SER A 182 -11.09 -12.14 1.50
C SER A 182 -10.40 -12.67 0.25
N GLY A 183 -9.08 -12.46 0.16
CA GLY A 183 -8.25 -12.92 -0.94
C GLY A 183 -7.24 -11.86 -1.41
N ASP A 184 -6.54 -12.20 -2.49
CA ASP A 184 -5.60 -11.32 -3.17
C ASP A 184 -6.26 -10.79 -4.46
N TYR A 185 -6.09 -9.50 -4.72
CA TYR A 185 -6.74 -8.79 -5.82
C TYR A 185 -5.73 -8.04 -6.67
N ARG A 186 -6.02 -7.96 -7.97
CA ARG A 186 -5.40 -7.05 -8.92
C ARG A 186 -6.48 -6.13 -9.47
N VAL A 187 -6.17 -4.84 -9.55
CA VAL A 187 -7.07 -3.83 -10.08
C VAL A 187 -6.31 -3.02 -11.11
N ASP A 188 -6.79 -3.03 -12.35
CA ASP A 188 -6.33 -2.12 -13.40
C ASP A 188 -7.41 -1.05 -13.61
N ALA A 189 -7.04 0.21 -13.40
CA ALA A 189 -7.91 1.36 -13.61
C ALA A 189 -7.33 2.23 -14.73
N LYS A 190 -8.05 2.31 -15.86
CA LYS A 190 -7.62 3.04 -17.05
C LYS A 190 -8.59 4.18 -17.34
N ILE A 191 -8.07 5.37 -17.59
CA ILE A 191 -8.86 6.51 -18.06
C ILE A 191 -8.50 6.82 -19.50
N THR A 192 -9.51 6.82 -20.36
CA THR A 192 -9.39 7.16 -21.79
C THR A 192 -10.17 8.44 -22.07
N ASP A 193 -9.54 9.40 -22.72
CA ASP A 193 -10.24 10.53 -23.32
C ASP A 193 -10.94 10.06 -24.60
N THR A 194 -12.26 10.03 -24.58
CA THR A 194 -13.07 9.55 -25.71
C THR A 194 -13.12 10.50 -26.89
N ASN A 195 -12.74 11.77 -26.72
CA ASN A 195 -12.65 12.72 -27.84
C ASN A 195 -11.42 12.44 -28.70
N THR A 196 -10.31 12.05 -28.06
CA THR A 196 -9.01 11.81 -28.74
C THR A 196 -8.72 10.32 -28.93
N GLY A 197 -9.36 9.45 -28.16
CA GLY A 197 -9.04 8.02 -28.06
C GLY A 197 -7.79 7.72 -27.24
N GLU A 198 -7.17 8.74 -26.62
CA GLU A 198 -5.91 8.60 -25.90
C GLU A 198 -6.13 8.06 -24.48
N GLU A 199 -5.24 7.15 -24.05
CA GLU A 199 -5.16 6.77 -22.65
C GLU A 199 -4.42 7.85 -21.85
N VAL A 200 -5.14 8.49 -20.94
CA VAL A 200 -4.66 9.65 -20.16
C VAL A 200 -4.40 9.32 -18.68
N ALA A 201 -4.71 8.11 -18.23
CA ALA A 201 -4.22 7.56 -16.96
C ALA A 201 -4.33 6.02 -16.96
N CYS A 202 -3.43 5.34 -16.25
CA CYS A 202 -3.50 3.91 -16.00
C CYS A 202 -2.81 3.60 -14.67
N TYR A 203 -3.51 2.88 -13.80
CA TYR A 203 -2.98 2.42 -12.53
C TYR A 203 -3.23 0.93 -12.34
N HIS A 204 -2.18 0.21 -11.99
CA HIS A 204 -2.24 -1.17 -11.55
C HIS A 204 -2.06 -1.23 -10.03
N VAL A 205 -3.00 -1.87 -9.34
CA VAL A 205 -3.00 -1.99 -7.88
C VAL A 205 -3.10 -3.46 -7.48
N GLU A 206 -2.26 -3.89 -6.55
CA GLU A 206 -2.36 -5.19 -5.90
C GLU A 206 -2.68 -4.99 -4.42
N VAL A 207 -3.76 -5.62 -3.96
CA VAL A 207 -4.28 -5.45 -2.60
C VAL A 207 -4.77 -6.79 -2.06
N SER A 208 -4.60 -7.00 -0.76
CA SER A 208 -5.08 -8.19 -0.06
C SER A 208 -6.15 -7.82 0.94
N ALA A 209 -7.17 -8.65 1.05
CA ALA A 209 -8.22 -8.52 2.06
C ALA A 209 -8.32 -9.77 2.92
N THR A 210 -8.65 -9.58 4.20
CA THR A 210 -8.92 -10.64 5.17
C THR A 210 -10.22 -10.36 5.89
N GLN A 211 -10.85 -11.42 6.37
CA GLN A 211 -11.95 -11.28 7.32
C GLN A 211 -11.40 -11.25 8.75
N PRO A 212 -12.06 -10.55 9.68
CA PRO A 212 -11.73 -10.65 11.09
C PRO A 212 -11.89 -12.10 11.57
N PRO A 213 -11.10 -12.54 12.55
CA PRO A 213 -11.25 -13.87 13.13
C PRO A 213 -12.68 -14.02 13.64
N CYS A 214 -13.38 -14.99 13.07
CA CYS A 214 -14.69 -15.42 13.49
C CYS A 214 -14.66 -15.76 14.99
N SER A 215 -15.41 -15.01 15.81
CA SER A 215 -15.51 -15.26 17.26
C SER A 215 -16.97 -15.53 17.64
N GLY A 216 -17.22 -16.68 18.27
CA GLY A 216 -18.54 -17.05 18.80
C GLY A 216 -19.01 -18.47 18.46
N PHE A 217 -20.03 -18.92 19.17
CA PHE A 217 -20.62 -20.28 19.08
C PHE A 217 -21.14 -20.63 17.67
N LEU A 218 -21.59 -19.62 16.90
CA LEU A 218 -22.18 -19.83 15.57
C LEU A 218 -21.16 -20.22 14.49
N CYS A 219 -19.86 -19.97 14.69
CA CYS A 219 -18.82 -20.37 13.73
C CYS A 219 -18.48 -21.86 13.80
N ASN A 220 -18.73 -22.52 14.94
CA ASN A 220 -18.52 -23.97 15.06
C ASN A 220 -19.64 -24.83 14.43
N ILE A 221 -20.76 -24.22 14.04
CA ILE A 221 -21.93 -24.93 13.49
C ILE A 221 -21.94 -24.89 11.95
N PHE A 222 -21.39 -23.84 11.34
CA PHE A 222 -21.44 -23.61 9.89
C PHE A 222 -20.06 -23.39 9.25
N GLY A 223 -18.96 -23.58 10.01
CA GLY A 223 -17.58 -23.51 9.52
C GLY A 223 -17.11 -24.81 8.89
#